data_AF-A0A7V9L4B4-F1
#
_entry.id   AF-A0A7V9L4B4-F1
#
_cell.length_a   1.000
_cell.length_b   1.000
_cell.length_c   1.000
_cell.angle_alpha   90.00
_cell.angle_beta   90.00
_cell.angle_gamma   90.00
#
_symmetry.space_group_name_H-M   'P 1'
#
loop_
_entity.id
_entity.type
_entity.pdbx_description
1 polymer ?
#
loop_
_entity_poly.entity_id
_entity_poly.type
_entity_poly.pdbx_seq_one_letter_code
_entity_poly.pdbx_strand_id
1 'polypeptide(L)' 'MTLATYDSHPTWRAYQAHFPEALRCTPETTPREEYWRWRGLDVHLDRLAVPDAKLKIIVLHGAGAYGRVMAPA' A
#
# COMPACT_ATOMS: atom_id res chain seq x y z
N MET A 1 19.44 2.99 10.17
CA MET A 1 18.82 3.67 9.01
C MET A 1 17.33 3.72 9.24
N THR A 2 16.68 4.85 8.97
CA THR A 2 15.21 4.94 9.03
C THR A 2 14.62 4.27 7.80
N LEU A 3 13.55 3.49 7.97
CA LEU A 3 12.84 2.88 6.85
C LEU A 3 12.13 3.97 6.04
N ALA A 4 12.15 3.86 4.71
CA ALA A 4 11.47 4.81 3.83
C ALA A 4 9.95 4.69 3.99
N THR A 5 9.21 5.76 3.74
CA THR A 5 7.75 5.71 3.75
C THR A 5 7.21 6.43 2.52
N TYR A 6 5.91 6.32 2.27
CA TYR A 6 5.24 7.08 1.23
C TYR A 6 5.29 8.60 1.46
N ASP A 7 5.55 9.04 2.70
CA ASP A 7 5.78 10.46 3.00
C ASP A 7 7.14 10.95 2.51
N SER A 8 8.17 10.09 2.51
CA SER A 8 9.47 10.44 1.94
C SER A 8 9.52 10.34 0.41
N HIS A 9 8.53 9.70 -0.22
CA HIS A 9 8.44 9.51 -1.67
C HIS A 9 7.05 9.89 -2.21
N PRO A 10 6.69 11.18 -2.26
CA PRO A 10 5.31 11.61 -2.55
C PRO A 10 4.84 11.37 -3.99
N THR A 11 5.72 10.92 -4.90
CA THR A 11 5.44 10.72 -6.33
C THR A 11 4.27 9.77 -6.58
N TRP A 12 3.98 8.83 -5.68
CA TRP A 12 2.82 7.94 -5.79
C TRP A 12 1.48 8.70 -5.88
N ARG A 13 1.41 9.93 -5.34
CA ARG A 13 0.20 10.77 -5.40
C ARG A 13 -0.11 11.23 -6.83
N ALA A 14 0.93 11.46 -7.65
CA ALA A 14 0.76 11.87 -9.03
C ALA A 14 0.05 10.80 -9.88
N TYR A 15 0.22 9.51 -9.53
CA TYR A 15 -0.45 8.41 -10.21
C TYR A 15 -1.98 8.38 -9.97
N GLN A 16 -2.47 8.97 -8.88
CA GLN A 16 -3.89 8.91 -8.50
C GLN A 16 -4.80 9.53 -9.57
N ALA A 17 -4.37 10.60 -10.23
CA ALA A 17 -5.14 11.25 -11.29
C ALA A 17 -5.40 10.31 -12.50
N HIS A 18 -4.54 9.29 -12.69
CA HIS A 18 -4.66 8.32 -13.77
C HIS A 18 -5.54 7.12 -13.42
N PHE A 19 -5.93 6.94 -12.15
CA PHE A 19 -6.86 5.88 -11.77
C PHE A 19 -8.32 6.31 -11.95
N PRO A 20 -9.24 5.35 -12.21
CA PRO A 20 -10.68 5.57 -12.04
C PRO A 20 -10.97 6.14 -10.67
N GLU A 21 -11.94 7.05 -10.57
CA GLU A 21 -12.22 7.77 -9.32
C GLU A 21 -12.46 6.84 -8.12
N ALA A 22 -13.23 5.76 -8.32
CA ALA A 22 -13.51 4.75 -7.31
C ALA A 22 -12.27 4.00 -6.79
N LEU A 23 -11.14 4.10 -7.48
CA LEU A 23 -9.88 3.41 -7.17
C LEU A 23 -8.81 4.36 -6.61
N ARG A 24 -9.13 5.65 -6.46
CA ARG A 24 -8.18 6.63 -5.92
C ARG A 24 -8.15 6.55 -4.40
N CYS A 25 -6.95 6.66 -3.83
CA CYS A 25 -6.74 6.74 -2.39
C CYS A 25 -7.47 7.97 -1.80
N THR A 26 -8.36 7.74 -0.84
CA THR A 26 -9.02 8.77 -0.01
C THR A 26 -8.63 8.59 1.46
N PRO A 27 -8.91 9.54 2.37
CA PRO A 27 -8.67 9.34 3.80
C PRO A 27 -9.32 8.06 4.38
N GLU A 28 -10.44 7.62 3.81
CA GLU A 28 -11.22 6.47 4.28
C GLU A 28 -10.75 5.14 3.70
N THR A 29 -10.19 5.17 2.49
CA THR A 29 -9.88 3.98 1.69
C THR A 29 -8.39 3.74 1.50
N THR A 30 -7.54 4.72 1.86
CA THR A 30 -6.08 4.53 1.78
C THR A 30 -5.65 3.44 2.76
N PRO A 31 -4.94 2.40 2.28
CA PRO A 31 -4.39 1.38 3.16
C PRO A 31 -3.46 1.99 4.21
N ARG A 32 -3.45 1.38 5.41
CA ARG A 32 -2.49 1.75 6.44
C ARG A 32 -1.10 1.28 6.02
N GLU A 33 -0.17 2.20 5.96
CA GLU A 33 1.25 1.92 5.75
C GLU A 33 1.85 1.30 7.03
N GLU A 34 2.53 0.16 6.89
CA GLU A 34 3.25 -0.46 8.00
C GLU A 34 4.48 -1.26 7.54
N TYR A 35 5.36 -1.55 8.49
CA TYR A 35 6.49 -2.45 8.30
C TYR A 35 6.31 -3.71 9.14
N TRP A 36 6.50 -4.86 8.51
CA TRP A 36 6.52 -6.16 9.17
C TRP A 36 7.92 -6.76 9.16
N ARG A 37 8.47 -7.03 10.35
CA ARG A 37 9.74 -7.72 10.51
C ARG A 37 9.56 -9.22 10.26
N TRP A 38 10.20 -9.76 9.23
CA TRP A 38 10.12 -11.18 8.90
C TRP A 38 11.46 -11.72 8.41
N ARG A 39 11.98 -12.77 9.06
CA ARG A 39 13.24 -13.47 8.67
C ARG A 39 14.43 -12.54 8.45
N GLY A 40 14.56 -11.50 9.26
CA GLY A 40 15.66 -10.54 9.13
C GLY A 40 15.43 -9.45 8.07
N LEU A 41 14.26 -9.40 7.45
CA LEU A 41 13.83 -8.38 6.48
C LEU A 41 12.75 -7.46 7.06
N ASP A 42 12.73 -6.22 6.59
CA ASP A 42 11.67 -5.25 6.86
C ASP A 42 10.76 -5.17 5.63
N VAL A 43 9.61 -5.84 5.71
CA VAL A 43 8.64 -5.92 4.61
C VAL A 43 7.73 -4.69 4.69
N HIS A 44 7.76 -3.85 3.66
CA HIS A 44 6.87 -2.69 3.53
C HIS A 44 5.49 -3.15 3.05
N LEU A 45 4.44 -2.73 3.76
CA LEU A 45 3.06 -3.17 3.52
C LEU A 45 2.11 -1.97 3.42
N ASP A 46 1.19 -2.06 2.46
CA ASP A 46 -0.09 -1.37 2.50
C ASP A 46 -1.14 -2.36 3.02
N ARG A 47 -1.80 -2.03 4.14
CA ARG A 47 -2.75 -2.92 4.81
C ARG A 47 -4.16 -2.33 4.88
N LEU A 48 -5.11 -3.04 4.27
CA LEU A 48 -6.54 -2.86 4.49
C LEU A 48 -7.03 -3.89 5.51
N ALA A 49 -7.34 -3.44 6.72
CA ALA A 49 -7.78 -4.31 7.80
C ALA A 49 -9.30 -4.47 7.77
N VAL A 50 -9.78 -5.70 7.55
CA VAL A 50 -11.19 -6.08 7.70
C VAL A 50 -11.24 -7.23 8.71
N PRO A 51 -11.40 -6.95 10.02
CA PRO A 51 -11.24 -7.95 11.09
C PRO A 51 -12.13 -9.19 10.92
N ASP A 52 -13.35 -8.99 10.43
CA ASP A 52 -14.36 -10.05 10.26
C ASP A 52 -14.33 -10.70 8.87
N ALA A 53 -13.32 -10.39 8.03
CA ALA A 53 -13.19 -10.99 6.72
C ALA A 53 -12.90 -12.49 6.80
N LYS A 54 -13.69 -13.29 6.08
CA LYS A 54 -13.51 -14.75 5.98
C LYS A 54 -12.28 -15.15 5.16
N LEU A 55 -11.69 -14.20 4.43
CA LEU A 55 -10.61 -14.42 3.47
C LEU A 55 -9.49 -13.40 3.73
N LYS A 56 -8.25 -13.86 3.56
CA LYS A 56 -7.06 -13.00 3.56
C LYS A 56 -6.46 -13.00 2.15
N ILE A 57 -6.33 -11.82 1.58
CA ILE A 57 -5.69 -11.61 0.27
C ILE A 57 -4.29 -11.04 0.51
N ILE A 58 -3.30 -11.59 -0.19
CA ILE A 58 -1.94 -11.05 -0.24
C ILE A 58 -1.66 -10.74 -1.70
N VAL A 59 -1.40 -9.48 -2.00
CA VAL A 59 -1.04 -9.02 -3.35
C VAL A 59 0.46 -8.76 -3.37
N LEU A 60 1.17 -9.41 -4.28
CA LEU A 60 2.60 -9.23 -4.49
C LEU A 60 2.80 -8.44 -5.78
N HIS A 61 3.59 -7.39 -5.72
CA HIS A 61 3.94 -6.60 -6.90
C HIS A 61 5.30 -7.02 -7.46
N GLY A 62 5.51 -6.76 -8.75
CA GLY A 62 6.81 -6.94 -9.41
C GLY A 62 7.76 -5.75 -9.19
N ALA A 63 8.98 -5.87 -9.71
CA ALA A 63 9.94 -4.77 -9.70
C ALA A 63 9.39 -3.55 -10.46
N GLY A 64 9.62 -2.35 -9.94
CA GLY A 64 9.15 -1.08 -10.53
C GLY A 64 7.72 -0.67 -10.13
N ALA A 65 6.98 -1.53 -9.41
CA ALA A 65 5.68 -1.21 -8.82
C ALA A 65 5.78 -0.93 -7.31
N TYR A 66 4.65 -0.61 -6.67
CA TYR A 66 4.50 -0.39 -5.23
C TYR A 66 3.10 -0.81 -4.76
N GLY A 67 2.82 -0.82 -3.46
CA GLY A 67 1.54 -1.30 -2.91
C GLY A 67 0.32 -0.51 -3.42
N ARG A 68 0.37 0.83 -3.33
CA ARG A 68 -0.72 1.75 -3.74
C ARG A 68 -1.00 1.84 -5.25
N VAL A 69 -0.24 1.16 -6.11
CA VAL A 69 -0.60 0.99 -7.54
C VAL A 69 -1.34 -0.32 -7.80
N MET A 70 -1.21 -1.32 -6.91
CA MET A 70 -1.84 -2.63 -7.05
C MET A 70 -3.12 -2.78 -6.23
N ALA A 71 -3.17 -2.10 -5.08
CA ALA A 71 -4.33 -2.05 -4.20
C ALA A 71 -4.88 -0.62 -4.21
N PRO A 72 -5.75 -0.27 -5.18
CA PRO A 72 -6.57 0.91 -5.01
C PRO A 72 -7.52 0.74 -3.81
N ALA A 73 -7.97 1.89 -3.32
CA ALA A 73 -9.00 2.10 -2.29
C ALA A 73 -9.96 0.93 -2.02
#